data_AF-A0A9E6VSF1-F1
#
_entry.id   AF-A0A9E6VSF1-F1
#
_cell.length_a   1.000
_cell.length_b   1.000
_cell.length_c   1.000
_cell.angle_alpha   90.00
_cell.angle_beta   90.00
_cell.angle_gamma   90.00
#
_symmetry.space_group_name_H-M   'P 1'
#
loop_
_entity.id
_entity.type
_entity.pdbx_description
1 polymer ?
#
loop_
_entity_poly.entity_id
_entity_poly.type
_entity_poly.pdbx_seq_one_letter_code
_entity_poly.pdbx_strand_id
1 'polypeptide(L)'
;MKKIIVFFILSLLTANAFAKCGASGIWVFPAGPTIKQNSLILLNGYEQSQGIILGLNKKYPVYLQSGEKKVKLIVREICTGEFRMTQALLAPEEQLEAGLEYTLQFDSVAGFKTLSQWNYETGANETVKWKVTAGTDDSKPVFRAMPKEIKKTLVHYGCGPAMYVIFSCDIKDDSECLVRTTVKNLTSGKTTTYYLETQSRVKQLKIGHGMCSGAFDFDKNSVYEVSFDLVDASGNTSSWTGDKIKFSPPATETAEE
;
A
#
# COMPACT_ATOMS: atom_id res chain seq x y z
N MET A 1 -24.77 -37.20 -33.32
CA MET A 1 -25.05 -35.73 -33.33
C MET A 1 -25.66 -35.22 -32.03
N LYS A 2 -26.71 -35.83 -31.45
CA LYS A 2 -27.31 -35.41 -30.16
C LYS A 2 -26.32 -35.29 -28.98
N LYS A 3 -25.35 -36.21 -28.85
CA LYS A 3 -24.34 -36.17 -27.77
C LYS A 3 -23.29 -35.06 -27.93
N ILE A 4 -23.04 -34.59 -29.16
CA ILE A 4 -22.08 -33.51 -29.46
C ILE A 4 -22.70 -32.15 -29.11
N ILE A 5 -24.00 -31.98 -29.34
CA ILE A 5 -24.74 -30.76 -28.99
C ILE A 5 -24.80 -30.57 -27.46
N VAL A 6 -24.96 -31.65 -26.68
CA VAL A 6 -24.94 -31.58 -25.21
C VAL A 6 -23.56 -31.14 -24.68
N PHE A 7 -22.47 -31.60 -25.32
CA PHE A 7 -21.11 -31.19 -24.93
C PHE A 7 -20.84 -29.72 -25.26
N PHE A 8 -21.37 -29.21 -26.38
CA PHE A 8 -21.26 -27.81 -26.79
C PHE A 8 -22.10 -26.86 -25.92
N ILE A 9 -23.26 -27.31 -25.41
CA ILE A 9 -24.08 -26.54 -24.48
C ILE A 9 -23.43 -26.50 -23.09
N LEU A 10 -22.75 -27.57 -22.66
CA LEU A 10 -22.03 -27.59 -21.38
C LEU A 10 -20.79 -26.67 -21.36
N SER A 11 -20.10 -26.51 -22.49
CA SER A 11 -18.94 -25.61 -22.59
C SER A 11 -19.35 -24.13 -22.61
N LEU A 12 -20.51 -23.80 -23.18
CA LEU A 12 -21.07 -22.44 -23.20
C LEU A 12 -21.61 -21.98 -21.84
N LEU A 13 -21.81 -22.89 -20.87
CA LEU A 13 -22.19 -22.57 -19.49
C LEU A 13 -20.99 -22.27 -18.58
N THR A 14 -19.75 -22.32 -19.08
CA THR A 14 -18.56 -21.84 -18.33
C THR A 14 -18.40 -20.32 -18.38
N ALA A 15 -19.53 -19.60 -18.45
CA ALA A 15 -19.58 -18.16 -18.49
C ALA A 15 -18.99 -17.57 -17.21
N ASN A 16 -17.78 -17.04 -17.34
CA ASN A 16 -17.13 -16.02 -16.52
C ASN A 16 -17.41 -16.10 -15.02
N ALA A 17 -16.75 -17.04 -14.34
CA ALA A 17 -16.39 -16.81 -12.95
C ALA A 17 -15.39 -15.66 -12.90
N PHE A 18 -15.89 -14.41 -12.93
CA PHE A 18 -15.06 -13.25 -12.64
C PHE A 18 -14.57 -13.39 -11.20
N ALA A 19 -13.27 -13.66 -11.04
CA ALA A 19 -12.65 -13.58 -9.73
C ALA A 19 -12.83 -12.15 -9.22
N LYS A 20 -13.27 -11.99 -7.95
CA LYS A 20 -13.33 -10.69 -7.25
C LYS A 20 -12.01 -9.91 -7.31
N CYS A 21 -10.91 -10.58 -7.66
CA CYS A 21 -9.56 -10.03 -7.76
C CYS A 21 -9.21 -9.39 -9.12
N GLY A 22 -10.15 -9.29 -10.07
CA GLY A 22 -9.85 -8.82 -11.44
C GLY A 22 -9.69 -7.30 -11.64
N ALA A 23 -9.94 -6.48 -10.62
CA ALA A 23 -9.80 -5.03 -10.72
C ALA A 23 -8.35 -4.59 -10.48
N SER A 24 -7.79 -3.72 -11.33
CA SER A 24 -6.51 -3.05 -11.08
C SER A 24 -6.72 -1.68 -10.46
N GLY A 25 -5.73 -1.16 -9.71
CA GLY A 25 -5.86 0.14 -9.05
C GLY A 25 -4.55 0.72 -8.54
N ILE A 26 -4.54 2.04 -8.38
CA ILE A 26 -3.48 2.78 -7.68
C ILE A 26 -4.10 3.53 -6.50
N TRP A 27 -3.60 3.27 -5.30
CA TRP A 27 -3.95 4.02 -4.08
C TRP A 27 -2.83 4.97 -3.71
N VAL A 28 -3.17 6.01 -2.94
CA VAL A 28 -2.22 7.04 -2.52
C VAL A 28 -2.26 7.25 -1.02
N PHE A 29 -1.11 7.62 -0.49
CA PHE A 29 -0.97 8.23 0.82
C PHE A 29 -0.18 9.54 0.66
N PRO A 30 -0.46 10.60 1.45
CA PRO A 30 -1.52 10.70 2.46
C PRO A 30 -2.93 10.71 1.86
N ALA A 31 -3.91 10.19 2.62
CA ALA A 31 -5.30 10.10 2.16
C ALA A 31 -6.11 11.38 2.46
N GLY A 32 -5.68 12.18 3.45
CA GLY A 32 -6.34 13.42 3.81
C GLY A 32 -6.31 14.49 2.70
N PRO A 33 -7.17 15.51 2.77
CA PRO A 33 -7.31 16.54 1.72
C PRO A 33 -6.18 17.59 1.73
N THR A 34 -5.28 17.53 2.72
CA THR A 34 -4.24 18.54 2.94
C THR A 34 -2.89 17.89 3.19
N ILE A 35 -1.83 18.55 2.73
CA ILE A 35 -0.44 18.14 2.96
C ILE A 35 0.43 19.32 3.42
N LYS A 36 1.63 19.03 3.92
CA LYS A 36 2.67 20.02 4.24
C LYS A 36 3.53 20.31 3.01
N GLN A 37 4.31 21.38 3.10
CA GLN A 37 5.12 21.84 1.96
C GLN A 37 6.23 20.84 1.57
N ASN A 38 6.61 19.93 2.48
CA ASN A 38 7.61 18.87 2.28
C ASN A 38 7.02 17.45 2.23
N SER A 39 5.70 17.31 2.05
CA SER A 39 5.07 15.99 2.16
C SER A 39 5.54 14.97 1.11
N LEU A 40 5.75 13.74 1.57
CA LEU A 40 5.93 12.57 0.72
C LEU A 40 4.61 12.09 0.14
N ILE A 41 4.69 11.32 -0.94
CA ILE A 41 3.54 10.65 -1.56
C ILE A 41 3.91 9.19 -1.77
N LEU A 42 3.12 8.26 -1.24
CA LEU A 42 3.26 6.84 -1.51
C LEU A 42 2.20 6.43 -2.53
N LEU A 43 2.62 5.84 -3.64
CA LEU A 43 1.73 5.23 -4.62
C LEU A 43 1.77 3.72 -4.48
N ASN A 44 0.59 3.09 -4.44
CA ASN A 44 0.47 1.65 -4.31
C ASN A 44 -0.30 1.04 -5.47
N GLY A 45 0.35 0.26 -6.32
CA GLY A 45 -0.25 -0.36 -7.49
C GLY A 45 -0.56 -1.83 -7.27
N TYR A 46 -1.81 -2.23 -7.55
CA TYR A 46 -2.27 -3.62 -7.55
C TYR A 46 -2.33 -4.18 -8.97
N GLU A 47 -1.97 -5.46 -9.13
CA GLU A 47 -2.14 -6.25 -10.36
C GLU A 47 -1.47 -5.55 -11.57
N GLN A 48 -2.18 -5.20 -12.65
CA GLN A 48 -1.61 -4.54 -13.83
C GLN A 48 -1.04 -3.15 -13.52
N SER A 49 -1.53 -2.47 -12.48
CA SER A 49 -1.00 -1.15 -12.09
C SER A 49 0.43 -1.21 -11.53
N GLN A 50 0.95 -2.39 -11.14
CA GLN A 50 2.35 -2.56 -10.74
C GLN A 50 3.33 -2.10 -11.83
N GLY A 51 2.99 -2.33 -13.11
CA GLY A 51 3.81 -1.90 -14.24
C GLY A 51 3.94 -0.38 -14.36
N ILE A 52 2.91 0.36 -13.94
CA ILE A 52 2.96 1.83 -13.87
C ILE A 52 3.95 2.24 -12.78
N ILE A 53 3.83 1.67 -11.58
CA ILE A 53 4.71 1.96 -10.43
C ILE A 53 6.17 1.69 -10.77
N LEU A 54 6.48 0.54 -11.38
CA LEU A 54 7.84 0.17 -11.81
C LEU A 54 8.39 1.09 -12.91
N GLY A 55 7.51 1.72 -13.69
CA GLY A 55 7.83 2.61 -14.80
C GLY A 55 7.90 4.10 -14.44
N LEU A 56 7.62 4.50 -13.19
CA LEU A 56 7.62 5.91 -12.77
C LEU A 56 8.97 6.58 -13.05
N ASN A 57 8.91 7.76 -13.66
CA ASN A 57 10.04 8.56 -14.15
C ASN A 57 11.00 7.89 -15.15
N LYS A 58 10.74 6.65 -15.56
CA LYS A 58 11.44 5.96 -16.66
C LYS A 58 10.60 5.98 -17.93
N LYS A 59 9.33 5.64 -17.79
CA LYS A 59 8.32 5.61 -18.85
C LYS A 59 7.17 6.57 -18.57
N TYR A 60 6.86 6.80 -17.30
CA TYR A 60 5.73 7.59 -16.85
C TYR A 60 6.22 8.73 -15.95
N PRO A 61 6.51 9.92 -16.50
CA PRO A 61 6.80 11.09 -15.69
C PRO A 61 5.67 11.36 -14.70
N VAL A 62 6.00 11.59 -13.44
CA VAL A 62 5.03 11.80 -12.36
C VAL A 62 5.32 13.12 -11.64
N TYR A 63 4.26 13.88 -11.36
CA TYR A 63 4.36 15.24 -10.85
C TYR A 63 3.06 15.70 -10.18
N LEU A 64 3.19 16.78 -9.42
CA LEU A 64 2.08 17.55 -8.87
C LEU A 64 1.84 18.79 -9.75
N GLN A 65 0.57 19.09 -10.03
CA GLN A 65 0.19 20.23 -10.87
C GLN A 65 -0.81 21.15 -10.18
N SER A 66 -0.55 22.46 -10.23
CA SER A 66 -1.45 23.55 -9.78
C SER A 66 -1.47 24.64 -10.85
N GLY A 67 -2.52 24.68 -11.67
CA GLY A 67 -2.56 25.57 -12.85
C GLY A 67 -1.42 25.27 -13.83
N GLU A 68 -0.60 26.28 -14.12
CA GLU A 68 0.60 26.13 -14.97
C GLU A 68 1.81 25.62 -14.19
N LYS A 69 1.77 25.64 -12.85
CA LYS A 69 2.88 25.18 -12.02
C LYS A 69 2.93 23.65 -11.99
N LYS A 70 4.11 23.10 -12.31
CA LYS A 70 4.42 21.67 -12.29
C LYS A 70 5.59 21.43 -11.35
N VAL A 71 5.41 20.54 -10.37
CA VAL A 71 6.47 20.10 -9.44
C VAL A 71 6.71 18.63 -9.66
N LYS A 72 7.89 18.24 -10.16
CA LYS A 72 8.19 16.82 -10.37
C LYS A 72 8.24 16.07 -9.05
N LEU A 73 7.81 14.82 -9.09
CA LEU A 73 7.98 13.89 -7.98
C LEU A 73 9.18 12.98 -8.24
N ILE A 74 10.14 12.98 -7.32
CA ILE A 74 11.33 12.12 -7.35
C ILE A 74 10.97 10.78 -6.69
N VAL A 75 11.26 9.67 -7.39
CA VAL A 75 11.13 8.33 -6.81
C VAL A 75 12.27 8.09 -5.83
N ARG A 76 11.95 7.95 -4.54
CA ARG A 76 12.91 7.69 -3.45
C ARG A 76 13.16 6.20 -3.27
N GLU A 77 12.10 5.40 -3.30
CA GLU A 77 12.18 3.95 -3.12
C GLU A 77 11.05 3.28 -3.93
N ILE A 78 11.33 2.09 -4.46
CA ILE A 78 10.31 1.19 -5.02
C ILE A 78 10.35 -0.10 -4.22
N CYS A 79 9.20 -0.51 -3.68
CA CYS A 79 9.04 -1.72 -2.91
C CYS A 79 8.12 -2.70 -3.66
N THR A 80 8.66 -3.82 -4.13
CA THR A 80 7.84 -4.90 -4.68
C THR A 80 7.42 -5.82 -3.55
N GLY A 81 6.12 -5.87 -3.27
CA GLY A 81 5.53 -6.80 -2.32
C GLY A 81 5.50 -8.23 -2.87
N GLU A 82 5.09 -9.17 -2.02
CA GLU A 82 5.13 -10.59 -2.36
C GLU A 82 3.83 -11.10 -2.98
N PHE A 83 2.73 -10.34 -2.86
CA PHE A 83 1.44 -10.76 -3.38
C PHE A 83 0.74 -9.66 -4.19
N ARG A 84 1.15 -9.51 -5.46
CA ARG A 84 0.54 -8.66 -6.49
C ARG A 84 0.49 -7.16 -6.17
N MET A 85 1.41 -6.67 -5.35
CA MET A 85 1.48 -5.25 -4.98
C MET A 85 2.87 -4.69 -5.21
N THR A 86 2.95 -3.45 -5.71
CA THR A 86 4.20 -2.69 -5.81
C THR A 86 3.95 -1.25 -5.39
N GLN A 87 4.84 -0.70 -4.57
CA GLN A 87 4.78 0.67 -4.10
C GLN A 87 5.94 1.51 -4.63
N ALA A 88 5.72 2.82 -4.73
CA ALA A 88 6.77 3.81 -4.88
C ALA A 88 6.57 4.94 -3.87
N LEU A 89 7.62 5.22 -3.09
CA LEU A 89 7.68 6.40 -2.23
C LEU A 89 8.27 7.55 -3.03
N LEU A 90 7.56 8.67 -3.07
CA LEU A 90 7.87 9.85 -3.86
C LEU A 90 8.08 11.07 -2.97
N ALA A 91 8.96 11.96 -3.38
CA ALA A 91 9.13 13.28 -2.76
C ALA A 91 9.06 14.38 -3.83
N PRO A 92 8.44 15.53 -3.55
CA PRO A 92 8.59 16.72 -4.38
C PRO A 92 10.07 17.07 -4.62
N GLU A 93 10.41 17.48 -5.85
CA GLU A 93 11.77 17.94 -6.16
C GLU A 93 12.09 19.30 -5.54
N GLU A 94 11.04 20.08 -5.26
CA GLU A 94 11.09 21.37 -4.60
C GLU A 94 9.96 21.48 -3.58
N GLN A 95 10.08 22.42 -2.65
CA GLN A 95 9.06 22.69 -1.65
C GLN A 95 7.76 23.15 -2.31
N LEU A 96 6.63 22.60 -1.88
CA LEU A 96 5.33 22.99 -2.39
C LEU A 96 4.92 24.37 -1.87
N GLU A 97 4.21 25.13 -2.70
CA GLU A 97 3.74 26.47 -2.31
C GLU A 97 2.48 26.37 -1.46
N ALA A 98 2.52 26.99 -0.27
CA ALA A 98 1.38 27.03 0.63
C ALA A 98 0.18 27.75 0.01
N GLY A 99 -1.03 27.24 0.29
CA GLY A 99 -2.28 27.78 -0.21
C GLY A 99 -2.70 27.26 -1.59
N LEU A 100 -1.78 26.67 -2.36
CA LEU A 100 -2.09 26.06 -3.65
C LEU A 100 -2.73 24.67 -3.47
N GLU A 101 -3.54 24.27 -4.45
CA GLU A 101 -4.09 22.92 -4.57
C GLU A 101 -3.37 22.20 -5.71
N TYR A 102 -2.74 21.08 -5.38
CA TYR A 102 -2.00 20.27 -6.34
C TYR A 102 -2.74 18.97 -6.65
N THR A 103 -2.81 18.63 -7.93
CA THR A 103 -3.35 17.35 -8.41
C THR A 103 -2.20 16.42 -8.82
N LEU A 104 -2.29 15.13 -8.49
CA LEU A 104 -1.34 14.12 -8.96
C LEU A 104 -1.56 13.78 -10.44
N GLN A 105 -0.49 13.81 -11.23
CA GLN A 105 -0.54 13.61 -12.67
C GLN A 105 0.51 12.59 -13.14
N PHE A 106 0.15 11.83 -14.18
CA PHE A 106 1.03 10.90 -14.88
C PHE A 106 1.04 11.24 -16.37
N ASP A 107 2.21 11.48 -16.93
CA ASP A 107 2.34 11.61 -18.38
C ASP A 107 2.41 10.21 -19.03
N SER A 108 1.89 10.11 -20.25
CA SER A 108 2.06 8.94 -21.13
C SER A 108 1.48 7.61 -20.63
N VAL A 109 0.55 7.64 -19.66
CA VAL A 109 -0.29 6.48 -19.32
C VAL A 109 -1.60 6.58 -20.10
N ALA A 110 -1.80 5.68 -21.08
CA ALA A 110 -2.98 5.69 -21.94
C ALA A 110 -4.27 5.57 -21.11
N GLY A 111 -5.20 6.51 -21.29
CA GLY A 111 -6.46 6.54 -20.54
C GLY A 111 -6.35 6.99 -19.07
N PHE A 112 -5.16 7.43 -18.62
CA PHE A 112 -4.88 7.66 -17.21
C PHE A 112 -4.02 8.91 -17.00
N LYS A 113 -4.58 10.09 -17.32
CA LYS A 113 -3.89 11.37 -17.10
C LYS A 113 -3.91 11.76 -15.61
N THR A 114 -5.08 11.63 -15.00
CA THR A 114 -5.34 11.98 -13.61
C THR A 114 -5.81 10.74 -12.86
N LEU A 115 -5.32 10.56 -11.63
CA LEU A 115 -5.80 9.50 -10.74
C LEU A 115 -7.06 9.96 -10.00
N SER A 116 -8.08 9.12 -9.98
CA SER A 116 -9.26 9.30 -9.14
C SER A 116 -9.42 8.11 -8.20
N GLN A 117 -9.95 8.36 -7.00
CA GLN A 117 -10.22 7.36 -5.97
C GLN A 117 -11.63 7.52 -5.43
N TRP A 118 -12.20 6.41 -4.99
CA TRP A 118 -13.51 6.41 -4.35
C TRP A 118 -13.44 7.11 -3.00
N ASN A 119 -14.11 8.25 -2.88
CA ASN A 119 -14.30 8.94 -1.62
C ASN A 119 -15.56 8.38 -0.95
N TYR A 120 -15.39 7.71 0.20
CA TYR A 120 -16.50 7.11 0.95
C TYR A 120 -17.41 8.14 1.64
N GLU A 121 -16.92 9.35 1.90
CA GLU A 121 -17.70 10.42 2.52
C GLU A 121 -18.67 11.04 1.51
N THR A 122 -18.24 11.21 0.27
CA THR A 122 -19.06 11.81 -0.80
C THR A 122 -19.75 10.77 -1.68
N GLY A 123 -19.31 9.50 -1.63
CA GLY A 123 -19.85 8.41 -2.44
C GLY A 123 -19.55 8.56 -3.94
N ALA A 124 -18.43 9.18 -4.29
CA ALA A 124 -18.04 9.46 -5.66
C ALA A 124 -16.55 9.17 -5.92
N ASN A 125 -16.19 8.94 -7.19
CA ASN A 125 -14.79 8.92 -7.60
C ASN A 125 -14.29 10.35 -7.74
N GLU A 126 -13.33 10.74 -6.91
CA GLU A 126 -12.77 12.08 -6.88
C GLU A 126 -11.31 12.06 -7.30
N THR A 127 -10.91 13.12 -8.00
CA THR A 127 -9.51 13.33 -8.37
C THR A 127 -8.64 13.47 -7.13
N VAL A 128 -7.52 12.74 -7.12
CA VAL A 128 -6.50 12.83 -6.07
C VAL A 128 -5.83 14.20 -6.13
N LYS A 129 -6.09 15.01 -5.11
CA LYS A 129 -5.56 16.36 -4.98
C LYS A 129 -5.41 16.74 -3.52
N TRP A 130 -4.48 17.64 -3.25
CA TRP A 130 -4.20 18.12 -1.91
C TRP A 130 -4.05 19.63 -1.89
N LYS A 131 -4.61 20.26 -0.85
CA LYS A 131 -4.31 21.66 -0.51
C LYS A 131 -3.08 21.73 0.38
N VAL A 132 -2.10 22.54 0.00
CA VAL A 132 -0.85 22.68 0.75
C VAL A 132 -1.06 23.67 1.90
N THR A 133 -0.75 23.23 3.11
CA THR A 133 -0.77 24.07 4.31
C THR A 133 0.60 24.68 4.55
N ALA A 134 0.64 25.89 5.12
CA ALA A 134 1.90 26.56 5.43
C ALA A 134 2.69 25.81 6.51
N GLY A 135 4.01 25.86 6.38
CA GLY A 135 4.97 25.23 7.27
C GLY A 135 5.45 23.86 6.78
N THR A 136 6.64 23.49 7.26
CA THR A 136 7.18 22.13 7.18
C THR A 136 6.82 21.38 8.45
N ASP A 137 6.82 20.05 8.34
CA ASP A 137 6.93 19.20 9.51
C ASP A 137 8.32 18.57 9.53
N ASP A 138 9.02 18.77 10.64
CA ASP A 138 10.37 18.26 10.90
C ASP A 138 10.39 17.39 12.18
N SER A 139 9.21 17.14 12.76
CA SER A 139 9.05 16.30 13.95
C SER A 139 9.08 14.84 13.57
N LYS A 140 9.81 14.02 14.33
CA LYS A 140 9.90 12.59 14.05
C LYS A 140 8.74 11.82 14.67
N PRO A 141 8.13 10.87 13.95
CA PRO A 141 7.14 9.97 14.52
C PRO A 141 7.81 9.06 15.54
N VAL A 142 7.13 8.73 16.64
CA VAL A 142 7.68 7.83 17.66
C VAL A 142 6.70 6.75 18.08
N PHE A 143 7.21 5.56 18.37
CA PHE A 143 6.41 4.54 19.04
C PHE A 143 6.12 4.96 20.49
N ARG A 144 4.84 5.00 20.88
CA ARG A 144 4.45 5.11 22.30
C ARG A 144 4.75 3.83 23.07
N ALA A 145 4.66 2.70 22.38
CA ALA A 145 5.05 1.39 22.85
C ALA A 145 5.61 0.59 21.68
N MET A 146 6.67 -0.19 21.93
CA MET A 146 7.24 -1.05 20.89
C MET A 146 6.19 -2.08 20.43
N PRO A 147 6.00 -2.25 19.11
CA PRO A 147 5.17 -3.29 18.52
C PRO A 147 5.43 -4.67 19.12
N LYS A 148 4.34 -5.40 19.31
CA LYS A 148 4.33 -6.80 19.76
C LYS A 148 3.32 -7.59 18.92
N GLU A 149 3.62 -8.85 18.62
CA GLU A 149 2.64 -9.76 18.04
C GLU A 149 1.44 -9.87 19.00
N ILE A 150 0.23 -9.68 18.48
CA ILE A 150 -1.01 -9.77 19.26
C ILE A 150 -1.96 -10.87 18.78
N LYS A 151 -1.99 -11.16 17.48
CA LYS A 151 -2.92 -12.14 16.90
C LYS A 151 -2.39 -12.68 15.57
N LYS A 152 -2.83 -13.88 15.21
CA LYS A 152 -2.70 -14.46 13.86
C LYS A 152 -4.09 -14.79 13.32
N THR A 153 -4.31 -14.53 12.03
CA THR A 153 -5.56 -14.85 11.36
C THR A 153 -5.28 -15.58 10.07
N LEU A 154 -6.05 -16.64 9.82
CA LEU A 154 -6.08 -17.37 8.56
C LEU A 154 -7.55 -17.64 8.24
N VAL A 155 -8.06 -17.04 7.17
CA VAL A 155 -9.45 -17.22 6.75
C VAL A 155 -9.44 -17.71 5.31
N HIS A 156 -10.05 -18.86 5.04
CA HIS A 156 -10.16 -19.37 3.68
C HIS A 156 -11.41 -18.83 3.00
N TYR A 157 -11.19 -18.22 1.85
CA TYR A 157 -12.25 -17.77 0.97
C TYR A 157 -12.20 -18.52 -0.36
N GLY A 158 -13.27 -18.40 -1.15
CA GLY A 158 -13.36 -19.07 -2.44
C GLY A 158 -12.27 -18.68 -3.45
N CYS A 159 -11.68 -17.49 -3.32
CA CYS A 159 -10.60 -17.01 -4.20
C CYS A 159 -9.18 -17.11 -3.59
N GLY A 160 -9.04 -17.78 -2.45
CA GLY A 160 -7.77 -17.96 -1.74
C GLY A 160 -7.85 -17.52 -0.28
N PRO A 161 -6.84 -17.85 0.54
CA PRO A 161 -6.81 -17.44 1.93
C PRO A 161 -6.47 -15.96 2.08
N ALA A 162 -7.00 -15.33 3.12
CA ALA A 162 -6.39 -14.15 3.72
C ALA A 162 -5.58 -14.61 4.95
N MET A 163 -4.35 -14.14 5.08
CA MET A 163 -3.49 -14.49 6.20
C MET A 163 -2.73 -13.28 6.71
N TYR A 164 -2.80 -13.06 8.02
CA TYR A 164 -2.13 -11.94 8.67
C TYR A 164 -1.53 -12.35 10.00
N VAL A 165 -0.37 -11.79 10.30
CA VAL A 165 0.15 -11.65 11.65
C VAL A 165 -0.05 -10.19 12.05
N ILE A 166 -0.76 -9.98 13.15
CA ILE A 166 -1.18 -8.66 13.61
C ILE A 166 -0.27 -8.24 14.76
N PHE A 167 0.29 -7.05 14.64
CA PHE A 167 1.12 -6.42 15.65
C PHE A 167 0.39 -5.22 16.24
N SER A 168 0.58 -4.99 17.54
CA SER A 168 0.25 -3.70 18.15
C SER A 168 1.13 -2.62 17.52
N CYS A 169 0.57 -1.44 17.29
CA CYS A 169 1.28 -0.32 16.71
C CYS A 169 0.66 0.99 17.21
N ASP A 170 1.28 1.59 18.24
CA ASP A 170 0.84 2.86 18.80
C ASP A 170 1.89 3.93 18.49
N ILE A 171 1.56 4.80 17.54
CA ILE A 171 2.45 5.87 17.06
C ILE A 171 1.96 7.20 17.64
N LYS A 172 2.91 8.05 18.06
CA LYS A 172 2.68 9.45 18.32
C LYS A 172 3.29 10.24 17.17
N ASP A 173 2.42 10.94 16.45
CA ASP A 173 2.76 11.93 15.43
C ASP A 173 1.56 12.87 15.24
N ASP A 174 1.80 14.06 14.72
CA ASP A 174 0.75 15.03 14.41
C ASP A 174 0.21 14.88 12.97
N SER A 175 0.86 14.04 12.16
CA SER A 175 0.53 13.73 10.78
C SER A 175 0.22 12.24 10.56
N GLU A 176 -0.28 11.90 9.37
CA GLU A 176 -0.45 10.49 8.99
C GLU A 176 0.93 9.80 8.91
N CYS A 177 1.00 8.54 9.33
CA CYS A 177 2.25 7.79 9.42
C CYS A 177 2.19 6.47 8.67
N LEU A 178 3.31 6.13 8.05
CA LEU A 178 3.63 4.83 7.48
C LEU A 178 4.58 4.07 8.42
N VAL A 179 4.46 2.76 8.41
CA VAL A 179 5.41 1.83 9.04
C VAL A 179 6.16 1.10 7.94
N ARG A 180 7.43 1.47 7.74
CA ARG A 180 8.34 0.75 6.86
C ARG A 180 8.70 -0.57 7.53
N THR A 181 8.15 -1.63 6.99
CA THR A 181 8.19 -2.97 7.58
C THR A 181 9.14 -3.83 6.77
N THR A 182 10.18 -4.36 7.42
CA THR A 182 11.12 -5.29 6.79
C THR A 182 10.92 -6.68 7.39
N VAL A 183 10.54 -7.64 6.55
CA VAL A 183 10.32 -9.05 6.93
C VAL A 183 11.40 -9.90 6.28
N LYS A 184 12.07 -10.73 7.08
CA LYS A 184 13.04 -11.72 6.60
C LYS A 184 12.54 -13.12 6.90
N ASN A 185 12.41 -13.95 5.88
CA ASN A 185 12.26 -15.40 6.04
C ASN A 185 13.61 -15.99 6.47
N LEU A 186 13.67 -16.60 7.66
CA LEU A 186 14.91 -17.19 8.19
C LEU A 186 15.27 -18.51 7.52
N THR A 187 14.31 -19.20 6.92
CA THR A 187 14.52 -20.45 6.18
C THR A 187 15.14 -20.18 4.81
N SER A 188 14.56 -19.26 4.04
CA SER A 188 15.02 -18.97 2.66
C SER A 188 16.01 -17.80 2.57
N GLY A 189 16.13 -16.99 3.62
CA GLY A 189 16.93 -15.76 3.62
C GLY A 189 16.29 -14.58 2.89
N LYS A 190 15.15 -14.79 2.20
CA LYS A 190 14.43 -13.74 1.46
C LYS A 190 14.04 -12.61 2.41
N THR A 191 14.33 -11.38 2.00
CA THR A 191 13.97 -10.17 2.75
C THR A 191 13.13 -9.27 1.87
N THR A 192 11.98 -8.85 2.39
CA THR A 192 11.04 -7.94 1.72
C THR A 192 10.80 -6.73 2.60
N THR A 193 10.81 -5.54 2.01
CA THR A 193 10.47 -4.29 2.69
C THR A 193 9.27 -3.65 2.02
N TYR A 194 8.35 -3.12 2.81
CA TYR A 194 7.11 -2.53 2.32
C TYR A 194 6.56 -1.50 3.31
N TYR A 195 5.86 -0.46 2.82
CA TYR A 195 5.25 0.56 3.66
C TYR A 195 3.81 0.19 3.97
N LEU A 196 3.50 0.09 5.26
CA LEU A 196 2.17 -0.26 5.75
C LEU A 196 1.55 0.93 6.48
N GLU A 197 0.30 1.22 6.18
CA GLU A 197 -0.48 2.18 6.94
C GLU A 197 -0.95 1.55 8.26
N THR A 198 -0.95 2.35 9.33
CA THR A 198 -1.55 1.91 10.60
C THR A 198 -3.06 2.06 10.54
N GLN A 199 -3.79 1.12 11.13
CA GLN A 199 -5.22 1.30 11.31
C GLN A 199 -5.45 2.19 12.53
N SER A 200 -5.44 3.51 12.34
CA SER A 200 -5.36 4.53 13.40
C SER A 200 -6.39 4.38 14.52
N ARG A 201 -7.57 3.81 14.22
CA ARG A 201 -8.62 3.54 15.22
C ARG A 201 -8.31 2.36 16.14
N VAL A 202 -7.67 1.31 15.62
CA VAL A 202 -7.41 0.07 16.37
C VAL A 202 -5.96 -0.06 16.83
N LYS A 203 -5.05 0.81 16.37
CA LYS A 203 -3.62 0.82 16.73
C LYS A 203 -2.95 -0.52 16.43
N GLN A 204 -3.20 -1.03 15.22
CA GLN A 204 -2.70 -2.32 14.76
C GLN A 204 -2.07 -2.21 13.39
N LEU A 205 -1.12 -3.11 13.15
CA LEU A 205 -0.44 -3.30 11.88
C LEU A 205 -0.64 -4.74 11.43
N LYS A 206 -1.21 -4.95 10.24
CA LYS A 206 -1.43 -6.28 9.67
C LYS A 206 -0.32 -6.59 8.67
N ILE A 207 0.44 -7.66 8.91
CA ILE A 207 1.52 -8.13 8.04
C ILE A 207 1.07 -9.43 7.37
N GLY A 208 1.06 -9.46 6.04
CA GLY A 208 0.60 -10.59 5.26
C GLY A 208 -0.19 -10.12 4.04
N HIS A 209 -1.26 -10.84 3.72
CA HIS A 209 -2.08 -10.56 2.55
C HIS A 209 -3.55 -10.91 2.73
N GLY A 210 -4.40 -10.23 1.96
CA GLY A 210 -5.80 -10.59 1.78
C GLY A 210 -5.95 -11.62 0.66
N MET A 211 -7.19 -11.94 0.30
CA MET A 211 -7.49 -12.93 -0.75
C MET A 211 -6.83 -12.63 -2.11
N CYS A 212 -6.67 -11.35 -2.45
CA CYS A 212 -6.29 -10.92 -3.79
C CYS A 212 -4.91 -10.26 -3.83
N SER A 213 -4.47 -9.68 -2.71
CA SER A 213 -3.28 -8.84 -2.68
C SER A 213 -2.71 -8.65 -1.28
N GLY A 214 -1.43 -8.32 -1.20
CA GLY A 214 -0.77 -7.98 0.04
C GLY A 214 0.73 -7.74 -0.10
N ALA A 215 1.29 -7.19 0.97
CA ALA A 215 2.69 -6.84 1.05
C ALA A 215 3.59 -8.08 1.20
N PHE A 216 3.13 -9.08 1.93
CA PHE A 216 3.91 -10.25 2.33
C PHE A 216 3.12 -11.53 2.10
N ASP A 217 3.82 -12.60 1.73
CA ASP A 217 3.28 -13.94 1.55
C ASP A 217 4.13 -14.94 2.35
N PHE A 218 3.46 -15.82 3.09
CA PHE A 218 4.11 -16.64 4.10
C PHE A 218 4.22 -18.11 3.69
N ASP A 219 5.45 -18.60 3.63
CA ASP A 219 5.77 -20.01 3.45
C ASP A 219 5.33 -20.80 4.69
N LYS A 220 4.59 -21.88 4.47
CA LYS A 220 4.19 -22.79 5.55
C LYS A 220 5.41 -23.28 6.33
N ASN A 221 5.27 -23.38 7.65
CA ASN A 221 6.29 -23.88 8.58
C ASN A 221 7.63 -23.11 8.57
N SER A 222 7.67 -21.88 8.04
CA SER A 222 8.86 -21.02 8.13
C SER A 222 8.86 -20.17 9.41
N VAL A 223 10.03 -19.65 9.74
CA VAL A 223 10.22 -18.67 10.82
C VAL A 223 10.68 -17.37 10.21
N TYR A 224 10.16 -16.26 10.71
CA TYR A 224 10.41 -14.93 10.19
C TYR A 224 10.94 -14.02 11.28
N GLU A 225 11.66 -12.98 10.87
CA GLU A 225 11.99 -11.82 11.68
C GLU A 225 11.40 -10.56 11.05
N VAL A 226 10.88 -9.66 11.88
CA VAL A 226 10.39 -8.35 11.44
C VAL A 226 11.01 -7.19 12.23
N SER A 227 11.24 -6.08 11.55
CA SER A 227 11.57 -4.78 12.13
C SER A 227 10.71 -3.67 11.53
N PHE A 228 10.54 -2.58 12.28
CA PHE A 228 9.64 -1.48 11.93
C PHE A 228 10.34 -0.13 12.04
N ASP A 229 10.53 0.56 10.93
CA ASP A 229 10.86 1.99 10.95
C ASP A 229 9.57 2.80 10.79
N LEU A 230 9.53 3.98 11.39
CA LEU A 230 8.43 4.94 11.21
C LEU A 230 8.82 5.98 10.18
N VAL A 231 7.86 6.35 9.33
CA VAL A 231 7.97 7.44 8.36
C VAL A 231 6.67 8.24 8.39
N ASP A 232 6.74 9.53 8.66
CA ASP A 232 5.57 10.39 8.64
C ASP A 232 5.23 10.89 7.21
N ALA A 233 4.15 11.66 7.09
CA ALA A 233 3.73 12.24 5.82
C ALA A 233 4.73 13.26 5.24
N SER A 234 5.71 13.72 6.00
CA SER A 234 6.70 14.74 5.61
C SER A 234 8.11 14.17 5.40
N GLY A 235 8.27 12.86 5.59
CA GLY A 235 9.51 12.12 5.39
C GLY A 235 10.45 12.11 6.58
N ASN A 236 10.00 12.54 7.76
CA ASN A 236 10.73 12.35 9.00
C ASN A 236 10.70 10.87 9.40
N THR A 237 11.86 10.36 9.82
CA THR A 237 12.01 8.94 10.13
C THR A 237 12.53 8.66 11.52
N SER A 238 12.01 7.58 12.10
CA SER A 238 12.53 6.99 13.34
C SER A 238 12.83 5.52 13.10
N SER A 239 14.10 5.15 13.23
CA SER A 239 14.56 3.78 13.01
C SER A 239 14.13 2.84 14.13
N TRP A 240 13.94 1.57 13.76
CA TRP A 240 13.78 0.48 14.72
C TRP A 240 14.99 0.38 15.65
N THR A 241 14.75 0.40 16.96
CA THR A 241 15.82 0.29 17.98
C THR A 241 15.70 -0.97 18.84
N GLY A 242 14.61 -1.72 18.71
CA GLY A 242 14.42 -2.99 19.40
C GLY A 242 15.12 -4.15 18.72
N ASP A 243 15.09 -5.32 19.35
CA ASP A 243 15.42 -6.57 18.68
C ASP A 243 14.40 -6.87 17.58
N LYS A 244 14.82 -7.57 16.53
CA LYS A 244 13.88 -8.07 15.52
C LYS A 244 12.93 -9.06 16.16
N ILE A 245 11.64 -8.92 15.85
CA ILE A 245 10.60 -9.76 16.43
C ILE A 245 10.51 -11.04 15.61
N LYS A 246 10.71 -12.18 16.25
CA LYS A 246 10.52 -13.50 15.62
C LYS A 246 9.06 -13.89 15.63
N PHE A 247 8.56 -14.41 14.52
CA PHE A 247 7.20 -14.92 14.42
C PHE A 247 7.11 -16.10 13.44
N SER A 248 5.98 -16.80 13.51
CA SER A 248 5.58 -17.86 12.58
C SER A 248 4.31 -17.47 11.83
N PRO A 249 4.06 -18.01 10.63
CA PRO A 249 2.80 -17.79 9.93
C PRO A 249 1.59 -18.32 10.72
N PRO A 250 0.38 -17.82 10.43
CA PRO A 250 -0.86 -18.43 10.92
C PRO A 250 -0.95 -19.92 10.54
N ALA A 251 -1.19 -20.80 11.52
CA ALA A 251 -1.25 -22.25 11.31
C ALA A 251 -2.67 -22.82 11.33
N THR A 252 -3.58 -22.16 12.03
CA THR A 252 -4.96 -22.61 12.23
C THR A 252 -5.94 -21.62 11.64
N GLU A 253 -6.99 -22.15 11.01
CA GLU A 253 -8.10 -21.34 10.54
C GLU A 253 -8.78 -20.60 11.69
N THR A 254 -9.15 -19.36 11.42
CA THR A 254 -9.82 -18.44 12.35
C THR A 254 -11.15 -18.00 11.74
N ALA A 255 -12.12 -17.66 12.59
CA ALA A 255 -13.35 -17.02 12.13
C ALA A 255 -13.07 -15.62 11.54
N GLU A 256 -13.94 -15.18 10.63
CA GLU A 256 -13.94 -13.82 10.08
C GLU A 256 -14.22 -12.80 11.22
N GLU A 257 -13.51 -11.66 11.20
CA GLU A 257 -13.68 -10.56 12.16
C GLU A 257 -14.73 -9.55 11.67
#